data_AF-A0A151BBB9-F1
#
_entry.id   AF-A0A151BBB9-F1
#
_cell.length_a   1.000
_cell.length_b   1.000
_cell.length_c   1.000
_cell.angle_alpha   90.00
_cell.angle_beta   90.00
_cell.angle_gamma   90.00
#
_symmetry.space_group_name_H-M   'P 1'
#
loop_
_entity.id
_entity.type
_entity.pdbx_description
1 polymer ?
#
loop_
_entity_poly.entity_id
_entity_poly.type
_entity_poly.pdbx_seq_one_letter_code
_entity_poly.pdbx_strand_id
1 'polypeptide(L)'
;MFPFHPWWLAPLSALVSILVGGYLRGYVNRHDPGTERMRFVSEAIKEGSRAFLNRMFRALGLFVAVMAVVLLLFLPHPIWATDRPLKNVVMAAAYLFGSACSAFAGYLGMDVATDANVRSANAARRGITDAFNIAFRGGAVMGLSVIGLALLGVSVVYLLTGDSNVVTGFSFGASAMALFAKAGGGIYTKTADIGADLVGKVEMGLPEDDPRNPAVVADNVGDNVGDVAGMGSDLFDSYVASLLAVMLLGSVLGGVLMELPLVYAGVGVVASLLGVAVVRVDEGGDPGRALNRGTYFTCIFYALLTLCASWLLGYDYRIWFSSVVGLVAGVVIGITSDYFTSINRAPARKTAEASVTGAAINIITGFSYGLLSVFPPLIGIALASLIAYSLCVSLGPGYGVYGVSAAAFGMLSVVGMVVASDSFGPIGDNAKGIAEQADLGEETIEILDRLDAAGNTSKAITKGFAIGAAGLTVISLLVAFKEVAEVLTGEPISFELMN
;
A
#
# COMPACT_ATOMS: atom_id res chain seq x y z
N MET A 1 -19.04 7.22 32.14
CA MET A 1 -17.66 6.76 31.94
C MET A 1 -17.72 5.70 30.86
N PHE A 2 -17.35 6.02 29.61
CA PHE A 2 -17.38 5.03 28.53
C PHE A 2 -16.45 3.87 28.94
N PRO A 3 -16.91 2.61 28.98
CA PRO A 3 -16.02 1.49 29.25
C PRO A 3 -14.95 1.47 28.16
N PHE A 4 -13.68 1.42 28.56
CA PHE A 4 -12.56 1.39 27.62
C PHE A 4 -12.56 0.03 26.91
N HIS A 5 -13.13 -0.04 25.71
CA HIS A 5 -13.07 -1.24 24.90
C HIS A 5 -11.67 -1.36 24.27
N PRO A 6 -11.03 -2.54 24.27
CA PRO A 6 -9.66 -2.69 23.76
C PRO A 6 -9.46 -2.19 22.33
N TRP A 7 -10.48 -2.28 21.48
CA TRP A 7 -10.41 -1.83 20.09
C TRP A 7 -10.25 -0.31 19.92
N TRP A 8 -10.45 0.49 20.99
CA TRP A 8 -10.15 1.94 20.97
C TRP A 8 -8.68 2.25 20.67
N LEU A 9 -7.80 1.25 20.82
CA LEU A 9 -6.43 1.33 20.35
C LEU A 9 -6.36 1.70 18.86
N ALA A 10 -7.27 1.20 18.02
CA ALA A 10 -7.29 1.46 16.58
C ALA A 10 -7.45 2.95 16.23
N PRO A 11 -8.54 3.65 16.60
CA PRO A 11 -8.68 5.06 16.26
C PRO A 11 -7.60 5.92 16.94
N LEU A 12 -7.16 5.57 18.15
CA LEU A 12 -6.10 6.31 18.85
C LEU A 12 -4.74 6.21 18.15
N SER A 13 -4.31 5.00 17.79
CA SER A 13 -3.05 4.81 17.06
C SER A 13 -3.12 5.41 15.66
N ALA A 14 -4.28 5.34 15.00
CA ALA A 14 -4.53 5.96 13.70
C ALA A 14 -4.36 7.49 13.74
N LEU A 15 -4.93 8.14 14.76
CA LEU A 15 -4.73 9.58 15.00
C LEU A 15 -3.26 9.92 15.24
N VAL A 16 -2.56 9.14 16.08
CA VAL A 16 -1.12 9.32 16.30
C VAL A 16 -0.35 9.17 14.99
N SER A 17 -0.70 8.20 14.14
CA SER A 17 -0.07 7.99 12.83
C SER A 17 -0.20 9.21 11.93
N ILE A 18 -1.41 9.78 11.82
CA ILE A 18 -1.66 11.00 11.03
C ILE A 18 -0.89 12.19 11.60
N LEU A 19 -0.85 12.34 12.92
CA LEU A 19 -0.10 13.43 13.57
C LEU A 19 1.41 13.31 13.34
N VAL A 20 1.97 12.10 13.42
CA VAL A 20 3.38 11.84 13.10
C VAL A 20 3.64 12.07 11.61
N GLY A 21 2.74 11.67 10.71
CA GLY A 21 2.81 12.01 9.30
C GLY A 21 2.86 13.53 9.06
N GLY A 22 2.01 14.29 9.76
CA GLY A 22 2.03 15.76 9.74
C GLY A 22 3.34 16.37 10.27
N TYR A 23 3.90 15.78 11.34
CA TYR A 23 5.21 16.16 11.85
C TYR A 23 6.33 15.90 10.84
N LEU A 24 6.33 14.73 10.19
CA LEU A 24 7.31 14.36 9.16
C LEU A 24 7.18 15.23 7.91
N ARG A 25 5.96 15.62 7.52
CA ARG A 25 5.74 16.64 6.48
C ARG A 25 6.39 17.97 6.86
N GLY A 26 6.22 18.40 8.10
CA GLY A 26 6.90 19.59 8.63
C GLY A 26 8.41 19.45 8.60
N TYR A 27 8.96 18.27 8.88
CA TYR A 27 10.38 17.98 8.76
C TYR A 27 10.88 18.13 7.33
N VAL A 28 10.20 17.52 6.35
CA VAL A 28 10.56 17.63 4.92
C VAL A 28 10.53 19.10 4.50
N ASN A 29 9.44 19.80 4.77
CA ASN A 29 9.24 21.18 4.29
C ASN A 29 10.24 22.21 4.84
N ARG A 30 10.90 21.92 5.97
CA ARG A 30 11.96 22.76 6.54
C ARG A 30 13.28 22.71 5.75
N HIS A 31 13.49 21.69 4.92
CA HIS A 31 14.70 21.59 4.11
C HIS A 31 14.63 22.49 2.89
N ASP A 32 15.79 23.03 2.50
CA ASP A 32 15.92 23.94 1.36
C ASP A 32 15.64 23.20 0.04
N PRO A 33 14.69 23.67 -0.79
CA PRO A 33 14.41 23.10 -2.11
C PRO A 33 15.53 23.38 -3.14
N GLY A 34 16.61 24.07 -2.77
CA GLY A 34 17.79 24.21 -3.62
C GLY A 34 17.69 25.38 -4.59
N THR A 35 18.32 25.23 -5.77
CA THR A 35 18.52 26.31 -6.73
C THR A 35 17.22 26.73 -7.42
N GLU A 36 17.23 27.91 -8.07
CA GLU A 36 16.09 28.41 -8.84
C GLU A 36 15.67 27.42 -9.96
N ARG A 37 16.65 26.81 -10.63
CA ARG A 37 16.39 25.81 -11.68
C ARG A 37 15.72 24.55 -11.13
N MET A 38 16.16 24.06 -9.97
CA MET A 38 15.51 22.91 -9.31
C MET A 38 14.07 23.22 -8.90
N ARG A 39 13.84 24.42 -8.36
CA ARG A 39 12.49 24.88 -7.98
C ARG A 39 11.58 24.98 -9.20
N PHE A 40 12.09 25.53 -10.30
CA PHE A 40 11.34 25.64 -11.56
C PHE A 40 10.86 24.27 -12.07
N VAL A 41 11.75 23.27 -12.12
CA VAL A 41 11.40 21.90 -12.56
C VAL A 41 10.40 21.27 -11.59
N SER A 42 10.66 21.37 -10.28
CA SER A 42 9.77 20.83 -9.24
C SER A 42 8.36 21.45 -9.30
N GLU A 43 8.25 22.76 -9.54
CA GLU A 43 6.97 23.44 -9.69
C GLU A 43 6.19 22.94 -10.92
N ALA A 44 6.87 22.72 -12.05
CA ALA A 44 6.24 22.15 -13.25
C ALA A 44 5.69 20.72 -12.99
N ILE A 45 6.48 19.88 -12.32
CA ILE A 45 6.04 18.52 -11.93
C ILE A 45 4.85 18.60 -10.97
N LYS A 46 4.91 19.50 -9.98
CA LYS A 46 3.84 19.67 -8.98
C LYS A 46 2.54 20.19 -9.59
N GLU A 47 2.64 21.14 -10.52
CA GLU A 47 1.49 21.65 -11.26
C GLU A 47 0.85 20.55 -12.12
N GLY A 48 1.66 19.81 -12.90
CA GLY A 48 1.19 18.70 -13.73
C GLY A 48 0.50 17.61 -12.90
N SER A 49 1.11 17.23 -11.78
CA SER A 49 0.56 16.22 -10.86
C SER A 49 -0.79 16.64 -10.28
N ARG A 50 -0.91 17.90 -9.84
CA ARG A 50 -2.18 18.45 -9.34
C ARG A 50 -3.23 18.54 -10.44
N ALA A 51 -2.85 18.98 -11.64
CA ALA A 51 -3.76 19.10 -12.77
C ALA A 51 -4.35 17.73 -13.15
N PHE A 52 -3.50 16.71 -13.24
CA PHE A 52 -3.92 15.34 -13.53
C PHE A 52 -4.84 14.78 -12.44
N LEU A 53 -4.42 14.80 -11.16
CA LEU A 53 -5.26 14.26 -10.07
C LEU A 53 -6.60 14.98 -9.97
N ASN A 54 -6.63 16.30 -10.12
CA ASN A 54 -7.88 17.06 -10.10
C ASN A 54 -8.80 16.67 -11.26
N ARG A 55 -8.24 16.45 -12.46
CA ARG A 55 -9.03 16.00 -13.61
C ARG A 55 -9.57 14.60 -13.42
N MET A 56 -8.72 13.68 -12.95
CA MET A 56 -9.07 12.30 -12.65
C MET A 56 -10.14 12.24 -11.56
N PHE A 57 -9.93 12.87 -10.40
CA PHE A 57 -10.88 12.84 -9.29
C PHE A 57 -12.22 13.51 -9.61
N ARG A 58 -12.28 14.51 -10.49
CA ARG A 58 -13.57 15.02 -11.00
C ARG A 58 -14.34 13.96 -11.78
N ALA A 59 -13.66 13.18 -12.63
CA ALA A 59 -14.30 12.10 -13.38
C ALA A 59 -14.72 10.94 -12.45
N LEU A 60 -13.84 10.53 -11.53
CA LEU A 60 -14.14 9.49 -10.55
C LEU A 60 -15.25 9.92 -9.59
N GLY A 61 -15.30 11.19 -9.21
CA GLY A 61 -16.36 11.73 -8.34
C GLY A 61 -17.76 11.59 -8.94
N LEU A 62 -17.89 11.69 -10.26
CA LEU A 62 -19.15 11.41 -10.95
C LEU A 62 -19.53 9.92 -10.84
N PHE A 63 -18.58 9.02 -11.07
CA PHE A 63 -18.81 7.57 -10.93
C PHE A 63 -19.21 7.22 -9.49
N VAL A 64 -18.47 7.74 -8.51
CA VAL A 64 -18.77 7.57 -7.07
C VAL A 64 -20.16 8.10 -6.73
N ALA A 65 -20.55 9.26 -7.24
CA ALA A 65 -21.89 9.81 -7.00
C ALA A 65 -23.00 8.91 -7.58
N VAL A 66 -22.82 8.42 -8.81
CA VAL A 66 -23.77 7.49 -9.44
C VAL A 66 -23.88 6.19 -8.64
N MET A 67 -22.76 5.61 -8.26
CA MET A 67 -22.74 4.40 -7.44
C MET A 67 -23.35 4.62 -6.05
N ALA A 68 -23.12 5.76 -5.43
CA ALA A 68 -23.74 6.10 -4.15
C ALA A 68 -25.27 6.14 -4.24
N VAL A 69 -25.82 6.66 -5.35
CA VAL A 69 -27.28 6.61 -5.60
C VAL A 69 -27.74 5.18 -5.80
N VAL A 70 -27.01 4.34 -6.55
CA VAL A 70 -27.35 2.92 -6.71
C VAL A 70 -27.36 2.20 -5.35
N LEU A 71 -26.33 2.39 -4.52
CA LEU A 71 -26.25 1.79 -3.19
C LEU A 71 -27.40 2.28 -2.29
N LEU A 72 -27.72 3.58 -2.34
CA LEU A 72 -28.83 4.17 -1.59
C LEU A 72 -30.20 3.59 -2.01
N LEU A 73 -30.38 3.27 -3.28
CA LEU A 73 -31.65 2.77 -3.80
C LEU A 73 -31.84 1.27 -3.58
N PHE A 74 -30.76 0.48 -3.62
CA PHE A 74 -30.85 -0.98 -3.68
C PHE A 74 -30.30 -1.71 -2.46
N LEU A 75 -29.38 -1.13 -1.68
CA LEU A 75 -28.69 -1.83 -0.59
C LEU A 75 -28.94 -1.19 0.78
N PRO A 76 -29.15 -1.99 1.85
CA PRO A 76 -29.11 -3.46 1.87
C PRO A 76 -30.31 -4.16 1.21
N HIS A 77 -31.44 -3.47 1.13
CA HIS A 77 -32.63 -3.88 0.40
C HIS A 77 -33.18 -2.67 -0.34
N PRO A 78 -33.93 -2.87 -1.44
CA PRO A 78 -34.49 -1.75 -2.18
C PRO A 78 -35.24 -0.78 -1.26
N ILE A 79 -34.98 0.52 -1.39
CA ILE A 79 -35.45 1.54 -0.43
C ILE A 79 -36.98 1.59 -0.32
N TRP A 80 -37.68 1.17 -1.39
CA TRP A 80 -39.15 1.05 -1.44
C TRP A 80 -39.69 -0.25 -0.83
N ALA A 81 -38.83 -1.22 -0.54
CA ALA A 81 -39.17 -2.53 -0.01
C ALA A 81 -38.74 -2.72 1.45
N THR A 82 -38.15 -1.70 2.09
CA THR A 82 -37.62 -1.78 3.46
C THR A 82 -38.34 -0.84 4.42
N ASP A 83 -38.56 -1.32 5.64
CA ASP A 83 -39.10 -0.50 6.75
C ASP A 83 -38.02 0.40 7.39
N ARG A 84 -36.74 0.24 6.98
CA ARG A 84 -35.58 0.94 7.57
C ARG A 84 -34.71 1.63 6.51
N PRO A 85 -35.23 2.68 5.82
CA PRO A 85 -34.49 3.38 4.77
C PRO A 85 -33.19 4.02 5.28
N LEU A 86 -33.10 4.31 6.58
CA LEU A 86 -31.89 4.86 7.20
C LEU A 86 -30.66 3.95 7.00
N LYS A 87 -30.82 2.62 6.94
CA LYS A 87 -29.70 1.71 6.69
C LYS A 87 -29.09 1.90 5.29
N ASN A 88 -29.90 2.25 4.31
CA ASN A 88 -29.44 2.51 2.94
C ASN A 88 -28.63 3.81 2.90
N VAL A 89 -29.14 4.85 3.58
CA VAL A 89 -28.44 6.14 3.71
C VAL A 89 -27.10 5.97 4.40
N VAL A 90 -27.05 5.22 5.49
CA VAL A 90 -25.81 4.97 6.25
C VAL A 90 -24.80 4.18 5.41
N MET A 91 -25.23 3.17 4.65
CA MET A 91 -24.36 2.42 3.73
C MET A 91 -23.77 3.32 2.63
N ALA A 92 -24.62 4.12 1.98
CA ALA A 92 -24.18 5.06 0.94
C ALA A 92 -23.25 6.15 1.50
N ALA A 93 -23.50 6.62 2.72
CA ALA A 93 -22.63 7.57 3.40
C ALA A 93 -21.27 6.95 3.75
N ALA A 94 -21.25 5.70 4.23
CA ALA A 94 -20.00 4.97 4.48
C ALA A 94 -19.19 4.79 3.20
N TYR A 95 -19.84 4.45 2.08
CA TYR A 95 -19.23 4.39 0.75
C TYR A 95 -18.59 5.72 0.32
N LEU A 96 -19.34 6.82 0.39
CA LEU A 96 -18.81 8.15 0.07
C LEU A 96 -17.63 8.53 0.97
N PHE A 97 -17.70 8.18 2.26
CA PHE A 97 -16.64 8.43 3.21
C PHE A 97 -15.37 7.62 2.89
N GLY A 98 -15.51 6.34 2.53
CA GLY A 98 -14.41 5.49 2.07
C GLY A 98 -13.72 6.03 0.81
N SER A 99 -14.52 6.43 -0.19
CA SER A 99 -14.00 7.07 -1.40
C SER A 99 -13.27 8.37 -1.09
N ALA A 100 -13.83 9.23 -0.23
CA ALA A 100 -13.21 10.49 0.15
C ALA A 100 -11.88 10.28 0.90
N CYS A 101 -11.83 9.34 1.84
CA CYS A 101 -10.61 9.01 2.59
C CYS A 101 -9.50 8.46 1.69
N SER A 102 -9.84 7.54 0.77
CA SER A 102 -8.88 6.98 -0.20
C SER A 102 -8.32 8.08 -1.12
N ALA A 103 -9.20 8.92 -1.68
CA ALA A 103 -8.80 10.05 -2.52
C ALA A 103 -7.90 11.05 -1.78
N PHE A 104 -8.25 11.36 -0.53
CA PHE A 104 -7.49 12.27 0.31
C PHE A 104 -6.10 11.71 0.65
N ALA A 105 -6.00 10.42 0.97
CA ALA A 105 -4.73 9.76 1.22
C ALA A 105 -3.80 9.82 -0.01
N GLY A 106 -4.33 9.49 -1.20
CA GLY A 106 -3.58 9.58 -2.45
C GLY A 106 -3.10 11.00 -2.78
N TYR A 107 -3.98 11.99 -2.61
CA TYR A 107 -3.63 13.40 -2.87
C TYR A 107 -2.58 13.93 -1.90
N LEU A 108 -2.72 13.60 -0.61
CA LEU A 108 -1.76 14.01 0.43
C LEU A 108 -0.38 13.39 0.20
N GLY A 109 -0.34 12.11 -0.20
CA GLY A 109 0.90 11.43 -0.58
C GLY A 109 1.61 12.13 -1.73
N MET A 110 0.90 12.40 -2.83
CA MET A 110 1.45 13.11 -3.99
C MET A 110 1.96 14.51 -3.63
N ASP A 111 1.20 15.29 -2.86
CA ASP A 111 1.57 16.66 -2.50
C ASP A 111 2.86 16.68 -1.66
N VAL A 112 3.07 15.67 -0.81
CA VAL A 112 4.30 15.53 -0.01
C VAL A 112 5.46 14.96 -0.83
N ALA A 113 5.20 14.00 -1.73
CA ALA A 113 6.23 13.43 -2.60
C ALA A 113 6.84 14.50 -3.53
N THR A 114 5.98 15.34 -4.12
CA THR A 114 6.40 16.50 -4.95
C THR A 114 7.10 17.60 -4.15
N ASP A 115 6.92 17.66 -2.83
CA ASP A 115 7.72 18.52 -1.96
C ASP A 115 9.06 17.86 -1.57
N ALA A 116 9.07 16.54 -1.39
CA ALA A 116 10.24 15.78 -0.96
C ALA A 116 11.27 15.58 -2.07
N ASN A 117 10.85 15.41 -3.32
CA ASN A 117 11.73 15.12 -4.46
C ASN A 117 12.83 16.17 -4.65
N VAL A 118 12.48 17.45 -4.74
CA VAL A 118 13.41 18.57 -4.95
C VAL A 118 14.37 18.75 -3.76
N ARG A 119 13.86 18.49 -2.55
CA ARG A 119 14.63 18.59 -1.32
C ARG A 119 15.61 17.43 -1.18
N SER A 120 15.21 16.24 -1.62
CA SER A 120 16.07 15.06 -1.73
C SER A 120 17.17 15.30 -2.76
N ALA A 121 16.84 15.84 -3.94
CA ALA A 121 17.80 16.22 -4.97
C ALA A 121 18.85 17.23 -4.44
N ASN A 122 18.41 18.26 -3.71
CA ASN A 122 19.33 19.24 -3.15
C ASN A 122 20.19 18.66 -2.02
N ALA A 123 19.63 17.72 -1.25
CA ALA A 123 20.35 17.02 -0.20
C ALA A 123 21.38 16.02 -0.73
N ALA A 124 21.17 15.42 -1.90
CA ALA A 124 22.12 14.50 -2.52
C ALA A 124 23.49 15.16 -2.79
N ARG A 125 23.52 16.49 -2.99
CA ARG A 125 24.76 17.29 -3.08
C ARG A 125 25.63 17.25 -1.81
N ARG A 126 25.07 16.84 -0.67
CA ARG A 126 25.78 16.67 0.61
C ARG A 126 26.05 15.21 0.96
N GLY A 127 25.48 14.27 0.21
CA GLY A 127 25.67 12.83 0.41
C GLY A 127 24.38 12.03 0.49
N ILE A 128 24.54 10.71 0.38
CA ILE A 128 23.45 9.73 0.34
C ILE A 128 22.58 9.74 1.61
N THR A 129 23.18 9.95 2.77
CA THR A 129 22.49 9.94 4.07
C THR A 129 21.41 11.01 4.15
N ASP A 130 21.73 12.24 3.73
CA ASP A 130 20.80 13.36 3.77
C ASP A 130 19.66 13.17 2.76
N ALA A 131 19.99 12.79 1.52
CA ALA A 131 19.02 12.52 0.47
C ALA A 131 18.06 11.39 0.87
N PHE A 132 18.60 10.25 1.31
CA PHE A 132 17.82 9.11 1.78
C PHE A 132 16.87 9.50 2.91
N ASN A 133 17.35 10.23 3.92
CA ASN A 133 16.51 10.61 5.06
C ASN A 133 15.32 11.51 4.67
N ILE A 134 15.52 12.42 3.71
CA ILE A 134 14.42 13.26 3.21
C ILE A 134 13.45 12.44 2.38
N ALA A 135 13.95 11.65 1.42
CA ALA A 135 13.12 10.82 0.57
C ALA A 135 12.31 9.80 1.38
N PHE A 136 12.96 9.10 2.31
CA PHE A 136 12.32 8.08 3.14
C PHE A 136 11.29 8.70 4.08
N ARG A 137 11.58 9.86 4.69
CA ARG A 137 10.59 10.54 5.53
C ARG A 137 9.42 11.09 4.72
N GLY A 138 9.65 11.54 3.48
CA GLY A 138 8.60 11.88 2.53
C GLY A 138 7.69 10.68 2.24
N GLY A 139 8.27 9.53 1.93
CA GLY A 139 7.53 8.27 1.75
C GLY A 139 6.80 7.83 3.03
N ALA A 140 7.40 8.01 4.20
CA ALA A 140 6.78 7.70 5.49
C ALA A 140 5.54 8.56 5.78
N VAL A 141 5.48 9.82 5.31
CA VAL A 141 4.24 10.60 5.40
C VAL A 141 3.11 9.90 4.67
N MET A 142 3.38 9.38 3.47
CA MET A 142 2.40 8.64 2.68
C MET A 142 1.97 7.36 3.41
N GLY A 143 2.92 6.52 3.83
CA GLY A 143 2.61 5.27 4.52
C GLY A 143 1.80 5.44 5.81
N LEU A 144 2.18 6.41 6.65
CA LEU A 144 1.47 6.70 7.90
C LEU A 144 0.09 7.35 7.65
N SER A 145 -0.05 8.18 6.62
CA SER A 145 -1.33 8.78 6.28
C SER A 145 -2.31 7.76 5.70
N VAL A 146 -1.84 6.86 4.84
CA VAL A 146 -2.66 5.78 4.26
C VAL A 146 -3.23 4.88 5.37
N ILE A 147 -2.38 4.32 6.24
CA ILE A 147 -2.86 3.44 7.31
C ILE A 147 -3.67 4.20 8.36
N GLY A 148 -3.29 5.44 8.66
CA GLY A 148 -3.98 6.26 9.65
C GLY A 148 -5.38 6.62 9.19
N LEU A 149 -5.54 7.07 7.95
CA LEU A 149 -6.86 7.40 7.39
C LEU A 149 -7.71 6.15 7.17
N ALA A 150 -7.11 5.04 6.73
CA ALA A 150 -7.83 3.78 6.54
C ALA A 150 -8.39 3.25 7.87
N LEU A 151 -7.53 3.11 8.88
CA LEU A 151 -7.92 2.57 10.18
C LEU A 151 -8.86 3.52 10.93
N LEU A 152 -8.62 4.84 10.88
CA LEU A 152 -9.52 5.82 11.47
C LEU A 152 -10.87 5.79 10.78
N GLY A 153 -10.91 5.69 9.45
CA GLY A 153 -12.14 5.62 8.68
C GLY A 153 -12.99 4.40 9.05
N VAL A 154 -12.38 3.20 9.05
CA VAL A 154 -13.03 1.97 9.51
C VAL A 154 -13.52 2.11 10.95
N SER A 155 -12.69 2.63 11.84
CA SER A 155 -13.02 2.80 13.26
C SER A 155 -14.17 3.77 13.48
N VAL A 156 -14.24 4.87 12.72
CA VAL A 156 -15.34 5.86 12.81
C VAL A 156 -16.65 5.25 12.33
N VAL A 157 -16.64 4.55 11.19
CA VAL A 157 -17.84 3.88 10.68
C VAL A 157 -18.33 2.85 11.70
N TYR A 158 -17.43 2.01 12.21
CA TYR A 158 -17.78 1.01 13.22
C TYR A 158 -18.22 1.63 14.55
N LEU A 159 -17.58 2.70 15.04
CA LEU A 159 -17.98 3.40 16.26
C LEU A 159 -19.40 3.95 16.18
N LEU A 160 -19.81 4.44 15.01
CA LEU A 160 -21.13 5.04 14.81
C LEU A 160 -22.24 3.99 14.61
N THR A 161 -21.93 2.82 14.05
CA THR A 161 -22.94 1.84 13.65
C THR A 161 -22.92 0.54 14.44
N GLY A 162 -21.75 0.13 14.94
CA GLY A 162 -21.51 -1.20 15.52
C GLY A 162 -21.68 -2.35 14.52
N ASP A 163 -21.71 -2.07 13.21
CA ASP A 163 -22.09 -3.04 12.17
C ASP A 163 -20.99 -3.15 11.09
N SER A 164 -20.35 -4.32 11.04
CA SER A 164 -19.32 -4.67 10.05
C SER A 164 -19.87 -4.64 8.61
N ASN A 165 -21.18 -4.84 8.40
CA ASN A 165 -21.76 -4.72 7.06
C ASN A 165 -21.74 -3.28 6.54
N VAL A 166 -21.87 -2.28 7.42
CA VAL A 166 -21.74 -0.88 7.00
C VAL A 166 -20.29 -0.54 6.66
N VAL A 167 -19.33 -1.16 7.35
CA VAL A 167 -17.89 -1.05 7.01
C VAL A 167 -17.62 -1.58 5.60
N THR A 168 -18.40 -2.56 5.11
CA THR A 168 -18.36 -2.99 3.69
C THR A 168 -18.64 -1.84 2.73
N GLY A 169 -19.55 -0.93 3.05
CA GLY A 169 -19.78 0.29 2.26
C GLY A 169 -18.50 1.12 2.15
N PHE A 170 -17.83 1.39 3.29
CA PHE A 170 -16.55 2.10 3.34
C PHE A 170 -15.46 1.40 2.52
N SER A 171 -15.30 0.09 2.67
CA SER A 171 -14.35 -0.71 1.88
C SER A 171 -14.64 -0.60 0.39
N PHE A 172 -15.90 -0.76 -0.02
CA PHE A 172 -16.29 -0.68 -1.43
C PHE A 172 -16.02 0.72 -2.02
N GLY A 173 -16.20 1.77 -1.22
CA GLY A 173 -15.85 3.14 -1.60
C GLY A 173 -14.35 3.34 -1.82
N ALA A 174 -13.54 2.72 -0.96
CA ALA A 174 -12.09 2.71 -1.11
C ALA A 174 -11.64 1.96 -2.37
N SER A 175 -12.17 0.76 -2.62
CA SER A 175 -11.83 -0.05 -3.80
C SER A 175 -12.21 0.65 -5.11
N ALA A 176 -13.39 1.29 -5.14
CA ALA A 176 -13.85 2.06 -6.31
C ALA A 176 -12.85 3.16 -6.68
N MET A 177 -12.36 3.92 -5.69
CA MET A 177 -11.35 4.95 -5.93
C MET A 177 -9.99 4.37 -6.33
N ALA A 178 -9.55 3.32 -5.64
CA ALA A 178 -8.26 2.68 -5.85
C ALA A 178 -8.10 2.11 -7.26
N LEU A 179 -9.10 1.38 -7.76
CA LEU A 179 -9.08 0.76 -9.09
C LEU A 179 -8.81 1.79 -10.18
N PHE A 180 -9.58 2.88 -10.19
CA PHE A 180 -9.46 3.90 -11.22
C PHE A 180 -8.24 4.80 -11.02
N ALA A 181 -7.83 5.09 -9.78
CA ALA A 181 -6.62 5.86 -9.51
C ALA A 181 -5.37 5.12 -9.98
N LYS A 182 -5.27 3.81 -9.70
CA LYS A 182 -4.16 2.96 -10.13
C LYS A 182 -4.13 2.77 -11.64
N ALA A 183 -5.28 2.50 -12.26
CA ALA A 183 -5.35 2.35 -13.72
C ALA A 183 -5.05 3.68 -14.44
N GLY A 184 -5.70 4.78 -14.02
CA GLY A 184 -5.54 6.10 -14.64
C GLY A 184 -4.11 6.63 -14.49
N GLY A 185 -3.58 6.64 -13.26
CA GLY A 185 -2.20 7.06 -13.00
C GLY A 185 -1.19 6.16 -13.69
N GLY A 186 -1.40 4.83 -13.67
CA GLY A 186 -0.56 3.83 -14.32
C GLY A 186 -0.45 3.99 -15.83
N ILE A 187 -1.58 4.26 -16.52
CA ILE A 187 -1.58 4.54 -17.96
C ILE A 187 -0.79 5.82 -18.24
N TYR A 188 -0.98 6.86 -17.43
CA TYR A 188 -0.28 8.13 -17.61
C TYR A 188 1.25 7.97 -17.48
N THR A 189 1.72 7.40 -16.37
CA THR A 189 3.17 7.19 -16.14
C THR A 189 3.79 6.31 -17.21
N LYS A 190 3.25 5.11 -17.46
CA LYS A 190 3.93 4.19 -18.39
C LYS A 190 3.89 4.63 -19.84
N THR A 191 2.91 5.45 -20.24
CA THR A 191 2.92 6.05 -21.58
C THR A 191 4.01 7.12 -21.69
N ALA A 192 4.21 7.93 -20.65
CA ALA A 192 5.24 8.97 -20.63
C ALA A 192 6.65 8.37 -20.54
N ASP A 193 6.89 7.47 -19.59
CA ASP A 193 8.13 6.70 -19.36
C ASP A 193 8.60 6.02 -20.66
N ILE A 194 7.78 5.14 -21.25
CA ILE A 194 8.14 4.43 -22.49
C ILE A 194 8.42 5.40 -23.65
N GLY A 195 7.65 6.48 -23.77
CA GLY A 195 7.85 7.49 -24.81
C GLY A 195 9.15 8.28 -24.63
N ALA A 196 9.43 8.70 -23.39
CA ALA A 196 10.62 9.44 -23.03
C ALA A 196 11.88 8.60 -23.28
N ASP A 197 11.89 7.37 -22.78
CA ASP A 197 13.06 6.50 -22.82
C ASP A 197 13.39 5.98 -24.22
N LEU A 198 12.38 5.56 -24.99
CA LEU A 198 12.63 5.05 -26.34
C LEU A 198 13.17 6.14 -27.26
N VAL A 199 12.50 7.29 -27.33
CA VAL A 199 12.93 8.37 -28.23
C VAL A 199 14.21 9.04 -27.70
N GLY A 200 14.27 9.32 -26.40
CA GLY A 200 15.40 9.98 -25.78
C GLY A 200 16.67 9.15 -25.82
N LYS A 201 16.67 7.98 -25.16
CA LYS A 201 17.88 7.17 -24.95
C LYS A 201 18.23 6.33 -26.18
N VAL A 202 17.23 5.70 -26.81
CA VAL A 202 17.49 4.71 -27.88
C VAL A 202 17.65 5.36 -29.25
N GLU A 203 16.78 6.30 -29.62
CA GLU A 203 16.81 6.92 -30.94
C GLU A 203 17.75 8.13 -31.01
N MET A 204 17.74 8.98 -29.97
CA MET A 204 18.45 10.26 -29.98
C MET A 204 19.75 10.26 -29.18
N GLY A 205 20.03 9.21 -28.38
CA GLY A 205 21.24 9.10 -27.56
C GLY A 205 21.35 10.17 -26.46
N LEU A 206 20.21 10.69 -25.99
CA LEU A 206 20.15 11.61 -24.87
C LEU A 206 20.30 10.84 -23.54
N PRO A 207 20.85 11.48 -22.49
CA PRO A 207 20.70 11.01 -21.12
C PRO A 207 19.21 10.78 -20.76
N GLU A 208 18.98 9.89 -19.80
CA GLU A 208 17.68 9.74 -19.15
C GLU A 208 17.31 11.03 -18.42
N ASP A 209 16.03 11.43 -18.43
CA ASP A 209 15.56 12.72 -17.87
C ASP A 209 16.17 13.99 -18.47
N ASP A 210 16.77 13.93 -19.67
CA ASP A 210 17.36 15.11 -20.31
C ASP A 210 16.30 16.21 -20.57
N PRO A 211 16.55 17.48 -20.19
CA PRO A 211 15.59 18.57 -20.31
C PRO A 211 15.21 18.92 -21.76
N ARG A 212 15.93 18.42 -22.76
CA ARG A 212 15.60 18.57 -24.18
C ARG A 212 14.47 17.63 -24.62
N ASN A 213 14.21 16.57 -23.85
CA ASN A 213 13.16 15.61 -24.15
C ASN A 213 11.82 16.10 -23.56
N PRO A 214 10.81 16.41 -24.41
CA PRO A 214 9.56 17.01 -23.95
C PRO A 214 8.69 16.05 -23.11
N ALA A 215 8.99 14.75 -23.10
CA ALA A 215 8.23 13.75 -22.35
C ALA A 215 8.65 13.67 -20.87
N VAL A 216 9.83 14.19 -20.49
CA VAL A 216 10.42 14.01 -19.15
C VAL A 216 9.55 14.61 -18.04
N VAL A 217 8.97 15.79 -18.25
CA VAL A 217 8.04 16.37 -17.26
C VAL A 217 6.81 15.48 -17.08
N ALA A 218 6.29 14.90 -18.16
CA ALA A 218 5.15 13.99 -18.06
C ALA A 218 5.52 12.68 -17.35
N ASP A 219 6.75 12.19 -17.55
CA ASP A 219 7.26 11.01 -16.87
C ASP A 219 7.35 11.22 -15.36
N ASN A 220 8.06 12.27 -14.93
CA ASN A 220 8.19 12.59 -13.51
C ASN A 220 6.83 12.93 -12.86
N VAL A 221 5.90 13.56 -13.59
CA VAL A 221 4.49 13.71 -13.13
C VAL A 221 3.84 12.34 -12.95
N GLY A 222 4.07 11.43 -13.88
CA GLY A 222 3.63 10.04 -13.86
C GLY A 222 3.97 9.33 -12.56
N ASP A 223 5.21 9.40 -12.09
CA ASP A 223 5.64 8.74 -10.86
C ASP A 223 4.83 9.21 -9.64
N ASN A 224 4.49 10.50 -9.60
CA ASN A 224 3.71 11.07 -8.51
C ASN A 224 2.23 10.67 -8.58
N VAL A 225 1.63 10.61 -9.77
CA VAL A 225 0.20 10.32 -9.92
C VAL A 225 -0.13 8.84 -9.98
N GLY A 226 0.77 8.02 -10.53
CA GLY A 226 0.65 6.57 -10.62
C GLY A 226 1.32 5.90 -9.43
N ASP A 227 2.63 6.01 -9.35
CA ASP A 227 3.44 5.25 -8.40
C ASP A 227 3.33 5.75 -6.96
N VAL A 228 2.91 7.00 -6.70
CA VAL A 228 2.61 7.48 -5.34
C VAL A 228 1.10 7.47 -5.06
N ALA A 229 0.31 8.30 -5.74
CA ALA A 229 -1.11 8.46 -5.43
C ALA A 229 -1.94 7.18 -5.71
N GLY A 230 -1.69 6.53 -6.86
CA GLY A 230 -2.35 5.29 -7.24
C GLY A 230 -2.00 4.14 -6.30
N MET A 231 -0.71 3.95 -6.00
CA MET A 231 -0.23 2.92 -5.07
C MET A 231 -0.74 3.13 -3.63
N GLY A 232 -0.77 4.37 -3.14
CA GLY A 232 -1.37 4.65 -1.83
C GLY A 232 -2.85 4.30 -1.75
N SER A 233 -3.60 4.59 -2.81
CA SER A 233 -5.03 4.24 -2.88
C SER A 233 -5.25 2.72 -2.91
N ASP A 234 -4.39 2.00 -3.62
CA ASP A 234 -4.39 0.53 -3.73
C ASP A 234 -4.09 -0.17 -2.40
N LEU A 235 -3.09 0.31 -1.67
CA LEU A 235 -2.74 -0.25 -0.36
C LEU A 235 -3.71 0.18 0.74
N PHE A 236 -4.32 1.37 0.62
CA PHE A 236 -5.47 1.76 1.44
C PHE A 236 -6.60 0.74 1.28
N ASP A 237 -7.00 0.45 0.04
CA ASP A 237 -8.06 -0.51 -0.25
C ASP A 237 -7.71 -1.91 0.28
N SER A 238 -6.53 -2.43 -0.07
CA SER A 238 -6.07 -3.75 0.36
C SER A 238 -6.08 -3.91 1.90
N TYR A 239 -5.65 -2.87 2.62
CA TYR A 239 -5.66 -2.86 4.07
C TYR A 239 -7.09 -2.87 4.64
N VAL A 240 -7.98 -2.05 4.10
CA VAL A 240 -9.38 -2.00 4.55
C VAL A 240 -10.11 -3.30 4.22
N ALA A 241 -9.93 -3.85 3.03
CA ALA A 241 -10.58 -5.08 2.59
C ALA A 241 -10.14 -6.29 3.42
N SER A 242 -8.84 -6.41 3.72
CA SER A 242 -8.33 -7.48 4.58
C SER A 242 -8.82 -7.35 6.02
N LEU A 243 -8.82 -6.15 6.58
CA LEU A 243 -9.38 -5.87 7.92
C LEU A 243 -10.87 -6.22 7.97
N LEU A 244 -11.64 -5.78 6.98
CA LEU A 244 -13.07 -6.05 6.86
C LEU A 244 -13.36 -7.55 6.76
N ALA A 245 -12.58 -8.31 5.98
CA ALA A 245 -12.77 -9.75 5.83
C ALA A 245 -12.71 -10.48 7.18
N VAL A 246 -11.74 -10.12 8.04
CA VAL A 246 -11.65 -10.68 9.39
C VAL A 246 -12.82 -10.23 10.26
N MET A 247 -13.23 -8.95 10.18
CA MET A 247 -14.37 -8.43 10.95
C MET A 247 -15.68 -9.12 10.57
N LEU A 248 -15.94 -9.37 9.28
CA LEU A 248 -17.16 -10.02 8.80
C LEU A 248 -17.24 -11.47 9.30
N LEU A 249 -16.19 -12.25 9.12
CA LEU A 249 -16.13 -13.63 9.65
C LEU A 249 -16.22 -13.64 11.19
N GLY A 250 -15.56 -12.69 11.85
CA GLY A 250 -15.64 -12.52 13.30
C GLY A 250 -17.04 -12.16 13.79
N SER A 251 -17.84 -11.45 12.99
CA SER A 251 -19.22 -11.11 13.32
C SER A 251 -20.17 -12.32 13.25
N VAL A 252 -19.89 -13.28 12.35
CA VAL A 252 -20.64 -14.55 12.25
C VAL A 252 -20.30 -15.46 13.42
N LEU A 253 -19.01 -15.54 13.80
CA LEU A 253 -18.55 -16.36 14.94
C LEU A 253 -18.89 -15.75 16.31
N GLY A 254 -19.08 -14.43 16.36
CA GLY A 254 -19.49 -13.68 17.55
C GLY A 254 -18.38 -13.43 18.56
N GLY A 255 -18.77 -12.83 19.68
CA GLY A 255 -17.85 -12.48 20.78
C GLY A 255 -16.85 -11.38 20.39
N VAL A 256 -15.63 -11.49 20.92
CA VAL A 256 -14.57 -10.49 20.71
C VAL A 256 -13.91 -10.55 19.33
N LEU A 257 -14.26 -11.54 18.50
CA LEU A 257 -13.58 -11.81 17.22
C LEU A 257 -13.85 -10.74 16.16
N MET A 258 -15.02 -10.08 16.20
CA MET A 258 -15.28 -8.95 15.32
C MET A 258 -14.36 -7.75 15.63
N GLU A 259 -14.02 -7.53 16.89
CA GLU A 259 -13.22 -6.37 17.36
C GLU A 259 -11.72 -6.67 17.43
N LEU A 260 -11.33 -7.95 17.56
CA LEU A 260 -9.95 -8.41 17.59
C LEU A 260 -9.08 -7.83 16.46
N PRO A 261 -9.49 -7.86 15.17
CA PRO A 261 -8.64 -7.34 14.11
C PRO A 261 -8.44 -5.82 14.18
N LEU A 262 -9.36 -5.06 14.78
CA LEU A 262 -9.13 -3.62 15.05
C LEU A 262 -8.00 -3.43 16.08
N VAL A 263 -7.94 -4.26 17.12
CA VAL A 263 -6.83 -4.21 18.09
C VAL A 263 -5.51 -4.50 17.38
N TYR A 264 -5.47 -5.56 16.57
CA TYR A 264 -4.25 -5.92 15.83
C TYR A 264 -3.86 -4.85 14.82
N ALA A 265 -4.83 -4.23 14.14
CA ALA A 265 -4.63 -3.10 13.26
C ALA A 265 -3.97 -1.92 14.00
N GLY A 266 -4.48 -1.59 15.19
CA GLY A 266 -3.91 -0.53 16.02
C GLY A 266 -2.48 -0.83 16.45
N VAL A 267 -2.20 -2.07 16.86
CA VAL A 267 -0.83 -2.53 17.15
C VAL A 267 0.08 -2.47 15.92
N GLY A 268 -0.43 -2.83 14.73
CA GLY A 268 0.30 -2.74 13.46
C GLY A 268 0.70 -1.31 13.10
N VAL A 269 -0.16 -0.33 13.36
CA VAL A 269 0.16 1.09 13.23
C VAL A 269 1.30 1.49 14.18
N VAL A 270 1.24 1.06 15.44
CA VAL A 270 2.33 1.32 16.42
C VAL A 270 3.64 0.67 15.98
N ALA A 271 3.60 -0.58 15.51
CA ALA A 271 4.78 -1.28 14.99
C ALA A 271 5.37 -0.53 13.78
N SER A 272 4.52 -0.04 12.87
CA SER A 272 4.96 0.74 11.69
C SER A 272 5.63 2.06 12.09
N LEU A 273 5.11 2.76 13.11
CA LEU A 273 5.74 3.97 13.66
C LEU A 273 7.14 3.69 14.20
N LEU A 274 7.31 2.58 14.94
CA LEU A 274 8.61 2.16 15.46
C LEU A 274 9.56 1.76 14.32
N GLY A 275 9.05 1.04 13.32
CA GLY A 275 9.79 0.67 12.11
C GLY A 275 10.37 1.86 11.38
N VAL A 276 9.52 2.84 11.07
CA VAL A 276 9.90 4.11 10.42
C VAL A 276 10.97 4.85 11.24
N ALA A 277 10.89 4.84 12.57
CA ALA A 277 11.86 5.51 13.42
C ALA A 277 13.28 4.87 13.42
N VAL A 278 13.37 3.58 13.10
CA VAL A 278 14.63 2.81 13.08
C VAL A 278 15.33 2.86 11.72
N VAL A 279 14.63 3.19 10.63
CA VAL A 279 15.22 3.27 9.29
C VAL A 279 16.16 4.44 9.17
N ARG A 280 17.42 4.13 8.84
CA ARG A 280 18.54 5.07 8.65
C ARG A 280 19.56 4.45 7.72
N VAL A 281 20.20 5.26 6.90
CA VAL A 281 21.36 4.92 6.08
C VAL A 281 22.54 5.72 6.60
N ASP A 282 23.65 5.04 6.88
CA ASP A 282 24.92 5.68 7.22
C ASP A 282 25.71 5.99 5.93
N GLU A 283 26.77 6.80 6.03
CA GLU A 283 27.61 7.13 4.87
C GLU A 283 28.17 5.85 4.21
N GLY A 284 28.02 5.75 2.88
CA GLY A 284 28.40 4.55 2.12
C GLY A 284 27.51 3.33 2.33
N GLY A 285 26.43 3.45 3.10
CA GLY A 285 25.46 2.39 3.35
C GLY A 285 24.57 2.10 2.14
N ASP A 286 23.96 0.91 2.15
CA ASP A 286 23.03 0.47 1.11
C ASP A 286 21.57 0.82 1.49
N PRO A 287 20.88 1.67 0.70
CA PRO A 287 19.49 2.06 0.96
C PRO A 287 18.54 0.86 1.00
N GLY A 288 18.72 -0.13 0.10
CA GLY A 288 17.87 -1.31 0.03
C GLY A 288 17.91 -2.13 1.33
N ARG A 289 19.10 -2.39 1.86
CA ARG A 289 19.27 -3.03 3.18
C ARG A 289 18.63 -2.23 4.31
N ALA A 290 18.69 -0.91 4.30
CA ALA A 290 18.07 -0.09 5.34
C ALA A 290 16.54 -0.20 5.33
N LEU A 291 15.92 -0.19 4.15
CA LEU A 291 14.47 -0.37 3.96
C LEU A 291 14.02 -1.78 4.39
N ASN A 292 14.76 -2.81 3.96
CA ASN A 292 14.52 -4.20 4.37
C ASN A 292 14.63 -4.38 5.89
N ARG A 293 15.67 -3.81 6.50
CA ARG A 293 15.87 -3.84 7.96
C ARG A 293 14.71 -3.19 8.71
N GLY A 294 14.21 -2.05 8.24
CA GLY A 294 13.03 -1.40 8.84
C GLY A 294 11.78 -2.27 8.75
N THR A 295 11.56 -2.93 7.60
CA THR A 295 10.45 -3.87 7.43
C THR A 295 10.57 -5.05 8.39
N TYR A 296 11.75 -5.68 8.52
CA TYR A 296 11.95 -6.78 9.46
C TYR A 296 11.73 -6.40 10.92
N PHE A 297 12.24 -5.23 11.34
CA PHE A 297 11.98 -4.73 12.69
C PHE A 297 10.50 -4.47 12.93
N THR A 298 9.79 -3.92 11.93
CA THR A 298 8.34 -3.72 12.00
C THR A 298 7.60 -5.05 12.20
N CYS A 299 7.97 -6.09 11.46
CA CYS A 299 7.39 -7.42 11.62
C CYS A 299 7.66 -7.99 13.02
N ILE A 300 8.88 -7.86 13.53
CA ILE A 300 9.26 -8.32 14.87
C ILE A 300 8.45 -7.57 15.94
N PHE A 301 8.39 -6.24 15.86
CA PHE A 301 7.60 -5.43 16.79
C PHE A 301 6.12 -5.80 16.72
N TYR A 302 5.56 -5.98 15.52
CA TYR A 302 4.17 -6.40 15.36
C TYR A 302 3.90 -7.75 16.03
N ALA A 303 4.73 -8.77 15.77
CA ALA A 303 4.56 -10.09 16.38
C ALA A 303 4.64 -10.05 17.91
N LEU A 304 5.61 -9.35 18.48
CA LEU A 304 5.78 -9.24 19.93
C LEU A 304 4.67 -8.43 20.61
N LEU A 305 4.28 -7.31 20.02
CA LEU A 305 3.24 -6.44 20.59
C LEU A 305 1.85 -7.09 20.48
N THR A 306 1.55 -7.79 19.37
CA THR A 306 0.29 -8.54 19.25
C THR A 306 0.25 -9.76 20.17
N LEU A 307 1.38 -10.40 20.45
CA LEU A 307 1.46 -11.47 21.45
C LEU A 307 1.14 -10.94 22.85
N CYS A 308 1.72 -9.79 23.20
CA CYS A 308 1.45 -9.10 24.46
C CYS A 308 -0.03 -8.70 24.56
N ALA A 309 -0.60 -8.13 23.49
CA ALA A 309 -2.03 -7.80 23.43
C ALA A 309 -2.91 -9.05 23.60
N SER A 310 -2.55 -10.16 22.95
CA SER A 310 -3.29 -11.43 23.07
C SER A 310 -3.25 -11.98 24.49
N TRP A 311 -2.09 -11.93 25.14
CA TRP A 311 -1.92 -12.37 26.53
C TRP A 311 -2.72 -11.49 27.51
N LEU A 312 -2.64 -10.17 27.38
CA LEU A 312 -3.33 -9.22 28.26
C LEU A 312 -4.86 -9.26 28.11
N LEU A 313 -5.36 -9.49 26.90
CA LEU A 313 -6.78 -9.49 26.58
C LEU A 313 -7.42 -10.89 26.60
N GLY A 314 -6.62 -11.94 26.82
CA GLY A 314 -7.08 -13.33 26.85
C GLY A 314 -7.55 -13.86 25.50
N TYR A 315 -6.98 -13.37 24.39
CA TYR A 315 -7.28 -13.87 23.05
C TYR A 315 -6.63 -15.23 22.81
N ASP A 316 -7.28 -16.08 22.01
CA ASP A 316 -6.74 -17.40 21.71
C ASP A 316 -5.46 -17.31 20.86
N TYR A 317 -4.38 -17.92 21.36
CA TYR A 317 -3.08 -17.88 20.69
C TYR A 317 -3.09 -18.50 19.29
N ARG A 318 -4.03 -19.40 18.96
CA ARG A 318 -4.14 -19.97 17.61
C ARG A 318 -4.43 -18.88 16.58
N ILE A 319 -5.25 -17.88 16.93
CA ILE A 319 -5.56 -16.73 16.05
C ILE A 319 -4.32 -15.83 15.90
N TRP A 320 -3.57 -15.63 16.98
CA TRP A 320 -2.29 -14.92 16.94
C TRP A 320 -1.29 -15.65 16.04
N PHE A 321 -1.11 -16.96 16.20
CA PHE A 321 -0.24 -17.78 15.35
C PHE A 321 -0.65 -17.70 13.88
N SER A 322 -1.95 -17.77 13.57
CA SER A 322 -2.43 -17.58 12.19
C SER A 322 -2.05 -16.21 11.62
N SER A 323 -2.17 -15.14 12.41
CA SER A 323 -1.76 -13.79 11.98
C SER A 323 -0.24 -13.72 11.73
N VAL A 324 0.57 -14.34 12.60
CA VAL A 324 2.03 -14.41 12.43
C VAL A 324 2.44 -15.24 11.22
N VAL A 325 1.72 -16.33 10.92
CA VAL A 325 1.97 -17.14 9.72
C VAL A 325 1.80 -16.30 8.46
N GLY A 326 0.76 -15.46 8.40
CA GLY A 326 0.57 -14.50 7.31
C GLY A 326 1.68 -13.46 7.21
N LEU A 327 2.12 -12.91 8.35
CA LEU A 327 3.26 -11.99 8.43
C LEU A 327 4.54 -12.63 7.89
N VAL A 328 4.84 -13.87 8.31
CA VAL A 328 6.01 -14.63 7.85
C VAL A 328 5.93 -14.91 6.35
N ALA A 329 4.75 -15.28 5.83
CA ALA A 329 4.54 -15.44 4.40
C ALA A 329 4.82 -14.14 3.64
N GLY A 330 4.39 -12.98 4.17
CA GLY A 330 4.72 -11.66 3.62
C GLY A 330 6.23 -11.41 3.58
N VAL A 331 6.94 -11.70 4.68
CA VAL A 331 8.41 -11.58 4.74
C VAL A 331 9.09 -12.46 3.70
N VAL A 332 8.64 -13.71 3.53
CA VAL A 332 9.17 -14.63 2.49
C VAL A 332 8.91 -14.08 1.10
N ILE A 333 7.72 -13.54 0.83
CA ILE A 333 7.40 -12.88 -0.45
C ILE A 333 8.31 -11.67 -0.68
N GLY A 334 8.57 -10.87 0.36
CA GLY A 334 9.50 -9.75 0.27
C GLY A 334 10.94 -10.18 -0.05
N ILE A 335 11.47 -11.18 0.67
CA ILE A 335 12.82 -11.71 0.43
C ILE A 335 12.96 -12.28 -0.98
N THR A 336 11.94 -12.99 -1.45
CA THR A 336 11.97 -13.58 -2.79
C THR A 336 11.81 -12.52 -3.87
N SER A 337 10.99 -11.49 -3.64
CA SER A 337 10.91 -10.32 -4.54
C SER A 337 12.27 -9.60 -4.63
N ASP A 338 12.93 -9.31 -3.51
CA ASP A 338 14.31 -8.76 -3.48
C ASP A 338 15.28 -9.62 -4.30
N TYR A 339 15.22 -10.95 -4.14
CA TYR A 339 16.10 -11.86 -4.86
C TYR A 339 15.94 -11.76 -6.38
N PHE A 340 14.71 -11.61 -6.88
CA PHE A 340 14.44 -11.55 -8.33
C PHE A 340 14.63 -10.15 -8.93
N THR A 341 14.50 -9.08 -8.15
CA THR A 341 14.51 -7.71 -8.70
C THR A 341 15.73 -6.88 -8.35
N SER A 342 16.47 -7.21 -7.27
CA SER A 342 17.64 -6.42 -6.87
C SER A 342 18.81 -6.60 -7.84
N ILE A 343 19.43 -5.49 -8.24
CA ILE A 343 20.65 -5.44 -9.08
C ILE A 343 21.85 -6.19 -8.46
N ASN A 344 21.80 -6.46 -7.15
CA ASN A 344 22.84 -7.18 -6.43
C ASN A 344 22.67 -8.70 -6.48
N ARG A 345 21.64 -9.21 -7.16
CA ARG A 345 21.26 -10.63 -7.18
C ARG A 345 21.39 -11.23 -8.57
N ALA A 346 21.48 -12.55 -8.61
CA ALA A 346 21.75 -13.29 -9.84
C ALA A 346 20.71 -13.10 -10.95
N PRO A 347 19.38 -13.08 -10.70
CA PRO A 347 18.39 -12.91 -11.77
C PRO A 347 18.51 -11.58 -12.52
N ALA A 348 18.62 -10.46 -11.80
CA ALA A 348 18.79 -9.14 -12.41
C ALA A 348 20.14 -9.02 -13.15
N ARG A 349 21.24 -9.50 -12.53
CA ARG A 349 22.57 -9.48 -13.17
C ARG A 349 22.62 -10.30 -14.46
N LYS A 350 22.06 -11.51 -14.46
CA LYS A 350 22.01 -12.35 -15.66
C LYS A 350 21.13 -11.76 -16.75
N THR A 351 20.06 -11.05 -16.39
CA THR A 351 19.24 -10.31 -17.34
C THR A 351 20.03 -9.15 -17.96
N ALA A 352 20.79 -8.40 -17.16
CA ALA A 352 21.70 -7.37 -17.66
C ALA A 352 22.79 -7.96 -18.57
N GLU A 353 23.43 -9.07 -18.18
CA GLU A 353 24.43 -9.79 -19.00
C GLU A 353 23.86 -10.25 -20.34
N ALA A 354 22.60 -10.69 -20.37
CA ALA A 354 21.91 -11.08 -21.60
C ALA A 354 21.76 -9.92 -22.61
N SER A 355 21.80 -8.66 -22.15
CA SER A 355 21.71 -7.49 -23.03
C SER A 355 22.88 -7.39 -24.02
N VAL A 356 24.04 -8.01 -23.73
CA VAL A 356 25.18 -8.10 -24.68
C VAL A 356 24.84 -8.90 -25.94
N THR A 357 23.86 -9.82 -25.85
CA THR A 357 23.40 -10.63 -26.99
C THR A 357 22.24 -10.00 -27.76
N GLY A 358 21.72 -8.85 -27.30
CA GLY A 358 20.64 -8.10 -27.92
C GLY A 358 19.30 -8.18 -27.17
N ALA A 359 18.38 -7.30 -27.55
CA ALA A 359 17.12 -7.07 -26.85
C ALA A 359 16.22 -8.32 -26.76
N ALA A 360 16.18 -9.15 -27.80
CA ALA A 360 15.35 -10.36 -27.81
C ALA A 360 15.71 -11.34 -26.68
N ILE A 361 17.00 -11.62 -26.49
CA ILE A 361 17.48 -12.53 -25.44
C ILE A 361 17.32 -11.89 -24.06
N ASN A 362 17.51 -10.57 -23.96
CA ASN A 362 17.22 -9.82 -22.74
C ASN A 362 15.74 -10.00 -22.31
N ILE A 363 14.79 -9.78 -23.23
CA ILE A 363 13.36 -9.93 -22.97
C ILE A 363 13.01 -11.37 -22.57
N ILE A 364 13.52 -12.37 -23.29
CA ILE A 364 13.25 -13.79 -22.98
C ILE A 364 13.80 -14.16 -21.60
N THR A 365 15.01 -13.70 -21.26
CA THR A 365 15.65 -13.95 -19.96
C THR A 365 14.85 -13.32 -18.82
N GLY A 366 14.49 -12.04 -18.97
CA GLY A 366 13.68 -11.32 -17.99
C GLY A 366 12.29 -11.95 -17.80
N PHE A 367 11.62 -12.31 -18.89
CA PHE A 367 10.32 -12.98 -18.85
C PHE A 367 10.40 -14.35 -18.16
N SER A 368 11.43 -15.14 -18.44
CA SER A 368 11.67 -16.43 -17.79
C SER A 368 11.84 -16.29 -16.28
N TYR A 369 12.68 -15.35 -15.81
CA TYR A 369 12.81 -15.07 -14.39
C TYR A 369 11.52 -14.52 -13.76
N GLY A 370 10.75 -13.74 -14.52
CA GLY A 370 9.41 -13.29 -14.12
C GLY A 370 8.45 -14.45 -13.89
N LEU A 371 8.45 -15.49 -14.72
CA LEU A 371 7.64 -16.70 -14.48
C LEU A 371 8.13 -17.49 -13.26
N LEU A 372 9.45 -17.60 -13.08
CA LEU A 372 10.04 -18.29 -11.94
C LEU A 372 9.75 -17.58 -10.61
N SER A 373 9.65 -16.25 -10.61
CA SER A 373 9.42 -15.47 -9.39
C SER A 373 8.01 -15.63 -8.80
N VAL A 374 7.07 -16.20 -9.57
CA VAL A 374 5.69 -16.47 -9.12
C VAL A 374 5.60 -17.67 -8.18
N PHE A 375 6.51 -18.64 -8.29
CA PHE A 375 6.43 -19.88 -7.49
C PHE A 375 6.52 -19.65 -5.98
N PRO A 376 7.50 -18.88 -5.44
CA PRO A 376 7.59 -18.70 -4.00
C PRO A 376 6.36 -18.02 -3.38
N PRO A 377 5.79 -16.93 -3.96
CA PRO A 377 4.54 -16.36 -3.47
C PRO A 377 3.37 -17.34 -3.48
N LEU A 378 3.18 -18.12 -4.56
CA LEU A 378 2.08 -19.09 -4.63
C LEU A 378 2.18 -20.17 -3.54
N ILE A 379 3.38 -20.74 -3.35
CA ILE A 379 3.63 -21.73 -2.31
C ILE A 379 3.44 -21.09 -0.92
N GLY A 380 3.93 -19.86 -0.73
CA GLY A 380 3.77 -19.10 0.50
C GLY A 380 2.30 -18.90 0.89
N ILE A 381 1.46 -18.47 -0.05
CA ILE A 381 0.02 -18.28 0.16
C ILE A 381 -0.66 -19.61 0.49
N ALA A 382 -0.35 -20.69 -0.26
CA ALA A 382 -0.95 -22.00 -0.03
C ALA A 382 -0.58 -22.57 1.35
N LEU A 383 0.70 -22.53 1.73
CA LEU A 383 1.16 -22.98 3.04
C LEU A 383 0.61 -22.12 4.17
N ALA A 384 0.60 -20.79 4.01
CA ALA A 384 0.04 -19.88 5.00
C ALA A 384 -1.45 -20.17 5.24
N SER A 385 -2.22 -20.35 4.17
CA SER A 385 -3.63 -20.72 4.24
C SER A 385 -3.83 -22.05 4.96
N LEU A 386 -3.09 -23.09 4.57
CA LEU A 386 -3.20 -24.42 5.15
C LEU A 386 -2.87 -24.42 6.65
N ILE A 387 -1.77 -23.77 7.03
CA ILE A 387 -1.32 -23.69 8.43
C ILE A 387 -2.34 -22.89 9.24
N ALA A 388 -2.74 -21.70 8.77
CA ALA A 388 -3.69 -20.84 9.48
C ALA A 388 -5.06 -21.52 9.67
N TYR A 389 -5.53 -22.24 8.64
CA TYR A 389 -6.74 -23.03 8.71
C TYR A 389 -6.63 -24.17 9.73
N SER A 390 -5.54 -24.94 9.67
CA SER A 390 -5.31 -26.10 10.55
C SER A 390 -5.16 -25.72 12.02
N LEU A 391 -4.56 -24.55 12.29
CA LEU A 391 -4.43 -24.03 13.65
C LEU A 391 -5.81 -23.72 14.26
N CYS A 392 -6.70 -23.10 13.48
CA CYS A 392 -7.97 -22.60 13.99
C CYS A 392 -9.15 -23.58 13.85
N VAL A 393 -9.06 -24.64 13.04
CA VAL A 393 -10.16 -25.63 12.90
C VAL A 393 -10.54 -26.28 14.23
N SER A 394 -9.58 -26.42 15.15
CA SER A 394 -9.79 -26.98 16.50
C SER A 394 -10.64 -26.10 17.43
N LEU A 395 -10.92 -24.84 17.06
CA LEU A 395 -11.75 -23.91 17.82
C LEU A 395 -13.26 -24.10 17.57
N GLY A 396 -13.61 -24.72 16.44
CA GLY A 396 -14.99 -24.96 16.05
C GLY A 396 -15.25 -24.64 14.57
N PRO A 397 -16.51 -24.79 14.12
CA PRO A 397 -16.93 -24.45 12.76
C PRO A 397 -16.63 -22.99 12.41
N GLY A 398 -16.21 -22.70 11.18
CA GLY A 398 -15.90 -21.36 10.68
C GLY A 398 -14.55 -20.77 11.14
N TYR A 399 -14.01 -21.22 12.29
CA TYR A 399 -12.73 -20.71 12.81
C TYR A 399 -11.53 -20.99 11.90
N GLY A 400 -11.52 -22.10 11.15
CA GLY A 400 -10.46 -22.37 10.18
C GLY A 400 -10.31 -21.24 9.17
N VAL A 401 -11.42 -20.79 8.59
CA VAL A 401 -11.42 -19.71 7.59
C VAL A 401 -11.16 -18.35 8.23
N TYR A 402 -11.68 -18.12 9.45
CA TYR A 402 -11.30 -16.96 10.24
C TYR A 402 -9.78 -16.90 10.45
N GLY A 403 -9.12 -18.03 10.73
CA GLY A 403 -7.67 -18.16 10.78
C GLY A 403 -6.98 -17.72 9.49
N VAL A 404 -7.47 -18.16 8.32
CA VAL A 404 -6.95 -17.74 7.00
C VAL A 404 -7.09 -16.22 6.82
N SER A 405 -8.23 -15.64 7.21
CA SER A 405 -8.45 -14.19 7.13
C SER A 405 -7.50 -13.43 8.07
N ALA A 406 -7.27 -13.95 9.27
CA ALA A 406 -6.33 -13.39 10.23
C ALA A 406 -4.89 -13.44 9.68
N ALA A 407 -4.52 -14.49 8.94
CA ALA A 407 -3.25 -14.54 8.22
C ALA A 407 -3.18 -13.49 7.09
N ALA A 408 -4.26 -13.33 6.32
CA ALA A 408 -4.34 -12.29 5.27
C ALA A 408 -4.08 -10.90 5.86
N PHE A 409 -4.78 -10.55 6.94
CA PHE A 409 -4.59 -9.28 7.63
C PHE A 409 -3.21 -9.17 8.30
N GLY A 410 -2.70 -10.26 8.87
CA GLY A 410 -1.36 -10.32 9.45
C GLY A 410 -0.24 -10.01 8.46
N MET A 411 -0.45 -10.26 7.16
CA MET A 411 0.48 -9.85 6.11
C MET A 411 0.47 -8.32 5.86
N LEU A 412 -0.69 -7.68 5.94
CA LEU A 412 -0.86 -6.24 5.71
C LEU A 412 -0.82 -5.40 6.99
N SER A 413 -0.64 -6.01 8.16
CA SER A 413 -0.57 -5.30 9.43
C SER A 413 0.60 -4.31 9.53
N VAL A 414 1.65 -4.54 8.73
CA VAL A 414 2.87 -3.73 8.66
C VAL A 414 2.89 -2.81 7.43
N VAL A 415 1.76 -2.65 6.73
CA VAL A 415 1.67 -1.93 5.46
C VAL A 415 2.14 -0.48 5.56
N GLY A 416 2.07 0.15 6.73
CA GLY A 416 2.58 1.50 6.97
C GLY A 416 4.06 1.66 6.62
N MET A 417 4.89 0.72 7.06
CA MET A 417 6.32 0.68 6.77
C MET A 417 6.60 0.27 5.31
N VAL A 418 5.77 -0.64 4.77
CA VAL A 418 5.88 -1.11 3.38
C VAL A 418 5.59 0.03 2.40
N VAL A 419 4.47 0.73 2.56
CA VAL A 419 4.11 1.92 1.75
C VAL A 419 5.16 3.01 1.89
N ALA A 420 5.72 3.20 3.09
CA ALA A 420 6.79 4.18 3.30
C ALA A 420 8.03 3.88 2.45
N SER A 421 8.39 2.60 2.33
CA SER A 421 9.52 2.13 1.53
C SER A 421 9.22 2.16 0.03
N ASP A 422 7.98 1.87 -0.36
CA ASP A 422 7.53 1.97 -1.74
C ASP A 422 7.54 3.43 -2.22
N SER A 423 6.91 4.32 -1.45
CA SER A 423 6.79 5.74 -1.77
C SER A 423 8.13 6.47 -1.76
N PHE A 424 9.14 5.92 -1.07
CA PHE A 424 10.52 6.39 -1.17
C PHE A 424 11.07 6.29 -2.60
N GLY A 425 10.69 5.24 -3.35
CA GLY A 425 11.19 5.00 -4.70
C GLY A 425 10.86 6.14 -5.68
N PRO A 426 9.58 6.45 -5.93
CA PRO A 426 9.18 7.58 -6.79
C PRO A 426 9.77 8.93 -6.37
N ILE A 427 10.01 9.14 -5.07
CA ILE A 427 10.64 10.37 -4.58
C ILE A 427 12.12 10.42 -4.97
N GLY A 428 12.83 9.29 -4.88
CA GLY A 428 14.22 9.15 -5.33
C GLY A 428 14.36 9.29 -6.84
N ASP A 429 13.45 8.66 -7.58
CA ASP A 429 13.31 8.71 -9.04
C ASP A 429 13.14 10.16 -9.54
N ASN A 430 12.11 10.85 -9.05
CA ASN A 430 11.93 12.27 -9.35
C ASN A 430 13.09 13.17 -8.88
N ALA A 431 13.76 12.81 -7.78
CA ALA A 431 14.92 13.58 -7.33
C ALA A 431 16.07 13.49 -8.33
N LYS A 432 16.29 12.31 -8.93
CA LYS A 432 17.21 12.09 -10.05
C LYS A 432 16.77 12.94 -11.26
N GLY A 433 15.51 12.84 -11.70
CA GLY A 433 15.03 13.62 -12.85
C GLY A 433 15.15 15.14 -12.66
N ILE A 434 14.92 15.63 -11.43
CA ILE A 434 15.16 17.05 -11.08
C ILE A 434 16.66 17.39 -11.14
N ALA A 435 17.54 16.49 -10.66
CA ALA A 435 18.98 16.70 -10.68
C ALA A 435 19.52 16.79 -12.10
N GLU A 436 19.08 15.91 -13.00
CA GLU A 436 19.45 15.92 -14.42
C GLU A 436 18.97 17.21 -15.12
N GLN A 437 17.69 17.55 -14.97
CA GLN A 437 17.12 18.75 -15.60
C GLN A 437 17.71 20.06 -15.04
N ALA A 438 18.21 20.03 -13.81
CA ALA A 438 18.89 21.14 -13.16
C ALA A 438 20.41 21.18 -13.39
N ASP A 439 20.97 20.24 -14.18
CA ASP A 439 22.39 20.15 -14.51
C ASP A 439 23.28 20.06 -13.25
N LEU A 440 22.87 19.19 -12.31
CA LEU A 440 23.68 18.88 -11.14
C LEU A 440 24.82 17.91 -11.52
N GLY A 441 25.91 17.93 -10.75
CA GLY A 441 27.10 17.13 -11.08
C GLY A 441 26.87 15.62 -10.99
N GLU A 442 27.68 14.85 -11.74
CA GLU A 442 27.61 13.38 -11.86
C GLU A 442 27.60 12.66 -10.50
N GLU A 443 28.36 13.14 -9.51
CA GLU A 443 28.37 12.56 -8.15
C GLU A 443 26.98 12.61 -7.49
N THR A 444 26.23 13.69 -7.73
CA THR A 444 24.86 13.84 -7.20
C THR A 444 23.92 12.87 -7.91
N ILE A 445 24.06 12.69 -9.22
CA ILE A 445 23.26 11.77 -10.02
C ILE A 445 23.53 10.32 -9.60
N GLU A 446 24.80 9.91 -9.41
CA GLU A 446 25.14 8.54 -8.96
C GLU A 446 24.53 8.21 -7.58
N ILE A 447 24.51 9.19 -6.66
CA ILE A 447 23.84 9.02 -5.37
C ILE A 447 22.35 8.75 -5.56
N LEU A 448 21.69 9.52 -6.44
CA LEU A 448 20.26 9.42 -6.70
C LEU A 448 19.90 8.13 -7.45
N ASP A 449 20.73 7.68 -8.39
CA ASP A 449 20.60 6.38 -9.06
C ASP A 449 20.61 5.22 -8.07
N ARG A 450 21.44 5.29 -7.02
CA ARG A 450 21.45 4.28 -5.95
C ARG A 450 20.15 4.30 -5.13
N LEU A 451 19.56 5.48 -4.91
CA LEU A 451 18.27 5.59 -4.24
C LEU A 451 17.15 5.02 -5.11
N ASP A 452 17.11 5.36 -6.39
CA ASP A 452 16.12 4.86 -7.35
C ASP A 452 16.21 3.33 -7.51
N ALA A 453 17.41 2.77 -7.69
CA ALA A 453 17.59 1.31 -7.78
C ALA A 453 17.06 0.57 -6.54
N ALA A 454 17.26 1.13 -5.34
CA ALA A 454 16.68 0.59 -4.11
C ALA A 454 15.15 0.78 -4.06
N GLY A 455 14.66 1.91 -4.55
CA GLY A 455 13.25 2.21 -4.77
C GLY A 455 12.56 1.18 -5.66
N ASN A 456 13.16 0.82 -6.79
CA ASN A 456 12.64 -0.17 -7.74
C ASN A 456 12.48 -1.56 -7.10
N THR A 457 13.43 -1.96 -6.25
CA THR A 457 13.30 -3.19 -5.47
C THR A 457 12.19 -3.09 -4.42
N SER A 458 12.06 -1.93 -3.77
CA SER A 458 11.00 -1.69 -2.77
C SER A 458 9.60 -1.67 -3.37
N LYS A 459 9.43 -1.08 -4.57
CA LYS A 459 8.21 -1.14 -5.39
C LYS A 459 7.80 -2.61 -5.65
N ALA A 460 8.77 -3.46 -6.01
CA ALA A 460 8.50 -4.87 -6.28
C ALA A 460 8.11 -5.65 -5.02
N ILE A 461 8.81 -5.44 -3.91
CA ILE A 461 8.47 -6.03 -2.60
C ILE A 461 7.03 -5.68 -2.23
N THR A 462 6.66 -4.40 -2.32
CA THR A 462 5.32 -3.93 -1.94
C THR A 462 4.23 -4.52 -2.82
N LYS A 463 4.45 -4.60 -4.15
CA LYS A 463 3.55 -5.32 -5.06
C LYS A 463 3.39 -6.79 -4.67
N GLY A 464 4.49 -7.45 -4.26
CA GLY A 464 4.47 -8.81 -3.72
C GLY A 464 3.58 -8.93 -2.48
N PHE A 465 3.73 -8.03 -1.50
CA PHE A 465 2.87 -7.99 -0.30
C PHE A 465 1.40 -7.76 -0.66
N ALA A 466 1.11 -6.81 -1.56
CA ALA A 466 -0.25 -6.50 -2.00
C ALA A 466 -0.92 -7.72 -2.66
N ILE A 467 -0.23 -8.38 -3.60
CA ILE A 467 -0.74 -9.56 -4.31
C ILE A 467 -0.89 -10.76 -3.36
N GLY A 468 0.10 -10.99 -2.49
CA GLY A 468 0.07 -12.08 -1.51
C GLY A 468 -1.12 -11.97 -0.56
N ALA A 469 -1.35 -10.77 -0.05
CA ALA A 469 -2.46 -10.48 0.84
C ALA A 469 -3.80 -10.49 0.12
N ALA A 470 -3.88 -9.96 -1.11
CA ALA A 470 -5.08 -10.01 -1.93
C ALA A 470 -5.50 -11.46 -2.21
N GLY A 471 -4.54 -12.35 -2.52
CA GLY A 471 -4.81 -13.78 -2.72
C GLY A 471 -5.47 -14.44 -1.50
N LEU A 472 -4.96 -14.18 -0.30
CA LEU A 472 -5.56 -14.66 0.96
C LEU A 472 -6.91 -14.01 1.25
N THR A 473 -7.01 -12.68 1.05
CA THR A 473 -8.20 -11.89 1.36
C THR A 473 -9.37 -12.28 0.46
N VAL A 474 -9.14 -12.53 -0.83
CA VAL A 474 -10.17 -12.98 -1.77
C VAL A 474 -10.76 -14.32 -1.33
N ILE A 475 -9.92 -15.26 -0.87
CA ILE A 475 -10.42 -16.55 -0.35
C ILE A 475 -11.33 -16.31 0.87
N SER A 476 -10.91 -15.44 1.79
CA SER A 476 -11.71 -15.11 2.97
C SER A 476 -13.02 -14.41 2.64
N LEU A 477 -13.01 -13.44 1.73
CA LEU A 477 -14.22 -12.73 1.29
C LEU A 477 -15.18 -13.64 0.54
N LEU A 478 -14.66 -14.58 -0.26
CA LEU A 478 -15.48 -15.57 -0.97
C LEU A 478 -16.22 -16.47 0.03
N VAL A 479 -15.54 -16.93 1.08
CA VAL A 479 -16.19 -17.72 2.12
C VAL A 479 -17.17 -16.88 2.94
N ALA A 480 -16.80 -15.65 3.32
CA ALA A 480 -17.72 -14.75 4.02
C ALA A 480 -18.99 -14.50 3.19
N PHE A 481 -18.85 -14.30 1.88
CA PHE A 481 -19.98 -14.20 0.96
C PHE A 481 -20.83 -15.48 0.98
N LYS A 482 -20.22 -16.67 0.92
CA LYS A 482 -20.95 -17.94 1.01
C LYS A 482 -21.77 -18.01 2.29
N GLU A 483 -21.14 -17.82 3.45
CA GLU A 483 -21.82 -17.94 4.75
C GLU A 483 -22.99 -16.95 4.86
N VAL A 484 -22.78 -15.70 4.45
CA VAL A 484 -23.85 -14.68 4.45
C VAL A 484 -24.97 -15.05 3.48
N ALA A 485 -24.63 -15.52 2.28
CA ALA A 485 -25.62 -15.87 1.28
C ALA A 485 -26.43 -17.12 1.67
N GLU A 486 -25.82 -18.14 2.29
CA GLU A 486 -26.51 -19.31 2.83
C GLU A 486 -27.49 -18.92 3.94
N VAL A 487 -27.09 -17.99 4.83
CA VAL A 487 -27.97 -17.47 5.88
C VAL A 487 -29.16 -16.69 5.31
N LEU A 488 -28.94 -15.89 4.25
CA LEU A 488 -29.99 -15.07 3.64
C LEU A 488 -30.96 -15.87 2.77
N THR A 489 -30.47 -16.87 2.04
CA THR A 489 -31.26 -17.68 1.12
C THR A 489 -31.90 -18.89 1.79
N GLY A 490 -31.29 -19.39 2.87
CA GLY A 490 -31.66 -20.67 3.48
C GLY A 490 -31.23 -21.89 2.65
N GLU A 491 -30.47 -21.69 1.57
CA GLU A 491 -29.97 -22.75 0.70
C GLU A 491 -28.46 -22.91 0.84
N PRO A 492 -27.92 -24.15 0.82
CA PRO A 492 -26.49 -24.38 0.80
C PRO A 492 -25.89 -23.89 -0.54
N ILE A 493 -24.82 -23.13 -0.48
CA ILE A 493 -24.12 -22.59 -1.64
C ILE A 493 -22.77 -23.27 -1.74
N SER A 494 -22.54 -24.04 -2.81
CA SER A 494 -21.23 -24.65 -3.08
C SER A 494 -20.46 -23.87 -4.15
N PHE A 495 -19.16 -23.69 -3.90
CA PHE A 495 -18.21 -23.20 -4.90
C PHE A 495 -17.44 -24.39 -5.46
N GLU A 496 -18.09 -25.13 -6.35
CA GLU A 496 -17.49 -26.26 -7.04
C GLU A 496 -16.92 -25.79 -8.39
N LEU A 497 -15.60 -25.90 -8.54
CA LEU A 497 -14.91 -25.67 -9.82
C LEU A 497 -15.20 -26.78 -10.84
N MET A 498 -15.72 -27.92 -10.37
CA MET A 498 -16.11 -29.06 -11.19
C MET A 498 -17.57 -29.41 -10.86
N ASN A 499 -18.49 -28.79 -11.60
CA ASN A 499 -19.77 -29.43 -11.92
C ASN A 499 -19.64 -30.14 -13.26
#